data_AF-A0A329V9W4-F1
#
_entry.id   AF-A0A329V9W4-F1
#
_cell.length_a   1.000
_cell.length_b   1.000
_cell.length_c   1.000
_cell.angle_alpha   90.00
_cell.angle_beta   90.00
_cell.angle_gamma   90.00
#
_symmetry.space_group_name_H-M   'P 1'
#
loop_
_entity.id
_entity.type
_entity.pdbx_description
1 polymer ?
#
loop_
_entity_poly.entity_id
_entity_poly.type
_entity_poly.pdbx_seq_one_letter_code
_entity_poly.pdbx_strand_id
1 'polypeptide(L)'
;MESLVDAGLMKLDFKRGKNKLWNLTKLGKKEFNKNGDFCYGRMMLKDILSITYINKKRGFIVFNYYVHLLPEWAKSKSIRFAYSYLDNIITGIDNEKYQIEFEKSDTGVIKIISDPVQLEILY
;
A
#
# COMPACT_ATOMS: atom_id res chain seq x y z
N MET A 1 -15.36 1.54 -11.21
CA MET A 1 -16.06 0.33 -11.72
C MET A 1 -15.47 -0.13 -13.04
N GLU A 2 -15.39 0.71 -14.08
CA GLU A 2 -14.73 0.34 -15.34
C GLU A 2 -13.27 -0.11 -15.12
N SER A 3 -12.51 0.58 -14.26
CA SER A 3 -11.16 0.17 -13.86
C SER A 3 -11.07 -1.24 -13.26
N LEU A 4 -12.10 -1.67 -12.51
CA LEU A 4 -12.19 -3.03 -11.95
C LEU A 4 -12.54 -4.07 -13.02
N VAL A 5 -13.26 -3.66 -14.08
CA VAL A 5 -13.49 -4.51 -15.25
C VAL A 5 -12.22 -4.67 -16.07
N ASP A 6 -11.50 -3.57 -16.33
CA ASP A 6 -10.20 -3.59 -17.01
C ASP A 6 -9.19 -4.49 -16.29
N ALA A 7 -9.21 -4.50 -14.95
CA ALA A 7 -8.35 -5.34 -14.12
C ALA A 7 -8.86 -6.78 -13.95
N GLY A 8 -9.97 -7.15 -14.59
CA GLY A 8 -10.56 -8.49 -14.53
C GLY A 8 -11.18 -8.86 -13.19
N LEU A 9 -11.39 -7.90 -12.28
CA LEU A 9 -12.03 -8.10 -10.98
C LEU A 9 -13.56 -8.11 -11.09
N MET A 10 -14.09 -7.32 -12.01
CA MET A 10 -15.52 -7.28 -12.31
C MET A 10 -15.79 -7.63 -13.76
N LYS A 11 -17.04 -7.99 -14.04
CA LYS A 11 -17.57 -8.08 -15.40
C LYS A 11 -18.88 -7.32 -15.48
N LEU A 12 -19.12 -6.72 -16.64
CA LEU A 12 -20.36 -6.05 -16.96
C LEU A 12 -21.28 -7.06 -17.67
N ASP A 13 -22.39 -7.40 -17.02
CA ASP A 13 -23.47 -8.16 -17.65
C ASP A 13 -24.57 -7.17 -18.10
N PHE A 14 -24.92 -7.20 -19.38
CA PHE A 14 -26.06 -6.46 -19.90
C PHE A 14 -27.32 -7.33 -19.76
N LYS A 15 -28.18 -7.05 -18.77
CA LYS A 15 -29.54 -7.58 -18.81
C LYS A 15 -30.32 -6.85 -19.91
N ARG A 16 -31.18 -7.58 -20.64
CA ARG A 16 -32.14 -7.01 -21.59
C ARG A 16 -32.86 -5.82 -20.94
N GLY A 17 -32.60 -4.61 -21.43
CA GLY A 17 -33.18 -3.37 -20.91
C GLY A 17 -32.24 -2.56 -20.00
N LYS A 18 -31.29 -1.84 -20.61
CA LYS A 18 -30.57 -0.63 -20.16
C LYS A 18 -29.84 -0.59 -18.80
N ASN A 19 -30.00 -1.56 -17.91
CA ASN A 19 -29.35 -1.55 -16.60
C ASN A 19 -28.00 -2.27 -16.66
N LYS A 20 -26.91 -1.53 -16.38
CA LYS A 20 -25.56 -2.10 -16.20
C LYS A 20 -25.54 -2.91 -14.90
N LEU A 21 -25.37 -4.23 -15.00
CA LEU A 21 -25.19 -5.12 -13.86
C LEU A 21 -23.71 -5.49 -13.74
N TRP A 22 -23.11 -5.16 -12.61
CA TRP A 22 -21.70 -5.44 -12.35
C TRP A 22 -21.59 -6.65 -11.44
N ASN A 23 -20.87 -7.67 -11.88
CA ASN A 23 -20.68 -8.91 -11.13
C ASN A 23 -19.20 -9.15 -10.89
N LEU A 24 -18.83 -9.61 -9.69
CA LEU A 24 -17.46 -10.05 -9.41
C LEU A 24 -17.12 -11.27 -10.27
N THR A 25 -15.94 -11.26 -10.87
CA THR A 25 -15.35 -12.44 -11.51
C THR A 25 -14.90 -13.45 -10.46
N LYS A 26 -14.41 -14.62 -10.87
CA LYS A 26 -13.78 -15.58 -9.93
C LYS A 26 -12.59 -14.94 -9.19
N LEU A 27 -11.77 -14.15 -9.91
CA LEU A 27 -10.68 -13.38 -9.31
C LEU A 27 -11.24 -12.32 -8.36
N GLY A 28 -12.22 -11.53 -8.81
CA GLY A 28 -12.84 -10.51 -7.96
C GLY A 28 -13.36 -11.07 -6.65
N LYS A 29 -14.04 -12.22 -6.66
CA LYS A 29 -14.53 -12.89 -5.44
C LYS A 29 -13.42 -13.38 -4.51
N LYS A 30 -12.26 -13.74 -5.05
CA LYS A 30 -11.10 -14.17 -4.26
C LYS A 30 -10.42 -12.99 -3.58
N GLU A 31 -10.29 -11.88 -4.32
CA GLU A 31 -9.55 -10.68 -3.88
C GLU A 31 -10.40 -9.73 -3.04
N PHE A 32 -11.73 -9.78 -3.20
CA PHE A 32 -12.68 -9.02 -2.38
C PHE A 32 -12.73 -9.63 -0.97
N ASN A 33 -12.23 -8.90 0.02
CA ASN A 33 -12.06 -9.41 1.38
C ASN A 33 -13.40 -9.45 2.17
N LYS A 34 -13.36 -10.06 3.36
CA LYS A 34 -14.52 -10.12 4.29
C LYS A 34 -14.96 -8.76 4.85
N ASN A 35 -14.14 -7.72 4.74
CA ASN A 35 -14.40 -6.36 5.21
C ASN A 35 -14.97 -5.45 4.10
N GLY A 36 -15.24 -5.98 2.91
CA GLY A 36 -15.94 -5.27 1.85
C GLY A 36 -15.07 -4.50 0.85
N ASP A 37 -13.77 -4.78 0.75
CA ASP A 37 -12.87 -4.09 -0.21
C ASP A 37 -11.78 -5.00 -0.81
N PHE A 38 -11.16 -4.53 -1.90
CA PHE A 38 -10.01 -5.16 -2.55
C PHE A 38 -8.71 -4.79 -1.83
N CYS A 39 -8.04 -5.78 -1.26
CA CYS A 39 -6.76 -5.57 -0.57
C CYS A 39 -5.58 -5.82 -1.52
N TYR A 40 -4.73 -4.82 -1.72
CA TYR A 40 -3.55 -4.89 -2.58
C TYR A 40 -2.27 -5.34 -1.83
N GLY A 41 -2.40 -5.84 -0.60
CA GLY A 41 -1.29 -6.36 0.19
C GLY A 41 -0.96 -5.52 1.42
N ARG A 42 0.14 -5.88 2.10
CA ARG A 42 0.63 -5.17 3.29
C ARG A 42 1.96 -4.49 2.98
N MET A 43 2.10 -3.22 3.35
CA MET A 43 3.40 -2.57 3.35
C MET A 43 4.31 -3.25 4.38
N MET A 44 5.53 -3.57 3.97
CA MET A 44 6.56 -4.19 4.79
C MET A 44 7.84 -3.40 4.66
N LEU A 45 8.63 -3.36 5.73
CA LEU A 45 9.97 -2.81 5.69
C LEU A 45 10.82 -3.63 4.71
N LYS A 46 11.49 -2.94 3.78
CA LYS A 46 12.41 -3.57 2.82
C LYS A 46 13.83 -3.53 3.39
N ASP A 47 14.39 -2.33 3.54
CA ASP A 47 15.74 -2.07 4.05
C ASP A 47 15.73 -0.89 5.02
N ILE A 48 16.55 -1.00 6.07
CA ILE A 48 16.91 0.14 6.92
C ILE A 48 18.06 0.88 6.26
N LEU A 49 17.84 2.15 5.92
CA LEU A 49 18.82 3.00 5.25
C LEU A 49 19.72 3.72 6.26
N SER A 50 19.15 4.19 7.37
CA SER A 50 19.93 4.81 8.45
C SER A 50 19.19 4.78 9.78
N ILE A 51 19.96 4.91 10.86
CA ILE A 51 19.45 5.07 12.23
C ILE A 51 20.15 6.27 12.85
N THR A 52 19.39 7.28 13.23
CA THR A 52 19.91 8.53 13.82
C THR A 52 19.45 8.62 15.27
N TYR A 53 20.37 8.79 16.20
CA TYR A 53 20.04 8.97 17.62
C TYR A 53 19.95 10.45 17.95
N ILE A 54 18.80 10.90 18.47
CA ILE A 54 18.64 12.22 19.08
C ILE A 54 19.31 12.24 20.45
N ASN A 55 19.18 11.13 21.19
CA ASN A 55 19.83 10.92 22.49
C ASN A 55 19.96 9.40 22.75
N LYS A 56 20.45 9.02 23.95
CA LYS A 56 20.65 7.60 24.32
C LYS A 56 19.38 6.74 24.28
N LYS A 57 18.19 7.34 24.39
CA LYS A 57 16.91 6.65 24.43
C LYS A 57 16.04 6.88 23.19
N ARG A 58 16.31 7.86 22.32
CA ARG A 58 15.42 8.19 21.20
C ARG A 58 16.17 8.43 19.91
N GLY A 59 15.51 8.11 18.80
CA GLY A 59 16.05 8.31 17.48
C GLY A 59 15.02 8.12 16.37
N PHE A 60 15.52 8.16 15.16
CA PHE A 60 14.78 7.94 13.93
C PHE A 60 15.36 6.77 13.17
N ILE A 61 14.50 5.97 12.54
CA ILE A 61 14.88 4.97 11.55
C ILE A 61 14.39 5.48 10.20
N VAL A 62 15.30 5.56 9.23
CA VAL A 62 14.96 5.83 7.83
C VAL A 62 14.98 4.50 7.08
N PHE A 63 13.92 4.20 6.35
CA PHE A 63 13.75 2.93 5.64
C PHE A 63 13.03 3.13 4.31
N ASN A 64 13.18 2.14 3.43
CA ASN A 64 12.32 1.96 2.26
C ASN A 64 11.37 0.77 2.51
N TYR A 65 10.36 0.62 1.66
CA TYR A 65 9.33 -0.40 1.83
C TYR A 65 9.08 -1.18 0.55
N TYR A 66 8.40 -2.31 0.70
CA TYR A 66 7.77 -3.04 -0.39
C TYR A 66 6.34 -3.42 0.01
N VAL A 67 5.49 -3.74 -0.98
CA VAL A 67 4.15 -4.27 -0.71
C VAL A 67 4.19 -5.79 -0.84
N HIS A 68 4.06 -6.48 0.29
CA HIS A 68 4.06 -7.93 0.34
C HIS A 68 2.81 -8.50 -0.33
N LEU A 69 3.03 -9.44 -1.25
CA LEU A 69 1.98 -10.08 -2.06
C LEU A 69 1.16 -9.08 -2.88
N LEU A 70 1.78 -8.01 -3.40
CA LEU A 70 1.13 -7.07 -4.32
C LEU A 70 0.54 -7.83 -5.53
N PRO A 71 -0.79 -7.91 -5.66
CA PRO A 71 -1.40 -8.70 -6.71
C PRO A 71 -1.27 -7.99 -8.06
N GLU A 72 -1.16 -8.77 -9.15
CA GLU A 72 -0.95 -8.20 -10.50
C GLU A 72 -2.06 -7.24 -10.94
N TRP A 73 -3.31 -7.47 -10.50
CA TRP A 73 -4.42 -6.56 -10.81
C TRP A 73 -4.18 -5.15 -10.24
N ALA A 74 -3.49 -5.02 -9.11
CA ALA A 74 -3.20 -3.73 -8.47
C ALA A 74 -2.15 -2.92 -9.23
N LYS A 75 -1.33 -3.57 -10.07
CA LYS A 75 -0.35 -2.92 -10.95
C LYS A 75 -1.00 -2.37 -12.23
N SER A 76 -2.25 -2.72 -12.52
CA SER A 76 -2.96 -2.26 -13.71
C SER A 76 -3.01 -0.73 -13.76
N LYS A 77 -2.70 -0.15 -14.92
CA LYS A 77 -2.72 1.31 -15.12
C LYS A 77 -4.10 1.91 -14.85
N SER A 78 -5.19 1.22 -15.27
CA SER A 78 -6.55 1.68 -15.01
C SER A 78 -6.88 1.71 -13.51
N ILE A 79 -6.35 0.75 -12.73
CA ILE A 79 -6.51 0.71 -11.27
C ILE A 79 -5.70 1.83 -10.64
N ARG A 80 -4.41 1.94 -10.95
CA ARG A 80 -3.53 2.98 -10.40
C ARG A 80 -4.07 4.39 -10.70
N PHE A 81 -4.53 4.62 -11.93
CA PHE A 81 -5.16 5.90 -12.30
C PHE A 81 -6.45 6.19 -11.52
N ALA A 82 -7.29 5.17 -11.31
CA ALA A 82 -8.55 5.34 -10.56
C ALA A 82 -8.35 5.52 -9.05
N TYR A 83 -7.22 5.03 -8.51
CA TYR A 83 -6.89 5.03 -7.09
C TYR A 83 -5.53 5.69 -6.87
N SER A 84 -5.50 7.03 -6.86
CA SER A 84 -4.26 7.83 -6.72
C SER A 84 -3.42 7.45 -5.51
N TYR A 85 -4.04 7.09 -4.38
CA TYR A 85 -3.33 6.61 -3.20
C TYR A 85 -2.54 5.31 -3.46
N LEU A 86 -3.14 4.36 -4.17
CA LEU A 86 -2.47 3.13 -4.57
C LEU A 86 -1.37 3.41 -5.59
N ASP A 87 -1.59 4.34 -6.52
CA ASP A 87 -0.55 4.76 -7.45
C ASP A 87 0.67 5.30 -6.70
N ASN A 88 0.46 6.24 -5.77
CA ASN A 88 1.51 6.81 -4.94
C ASN A 88 2.29 5.73 -4.17
N ILE A 89 1.59 4.77 -3.54
CA ILE A 89 2.25 3.64 -2.86
C ILE A 89 3.09 2.83 -3.86
N ILE A 90 2.55 2.49 -5.03
CA ILE A 90 3.29 1.65 -5.99
C ILE A 90 4.46 2.42 -6.61
N THR A 91 4.31 3.71 -6.94
CA THR A 91 5.40 4.55 -7.42
C THR A 91 6.46 4.80 -6.35
N GLY A 92 6.05 4.84 -5.09
CA GLY A 92 6.93 5.10 -3.95
C GLY A 92 7.83 3.92 -3.61
N ILE A 93 7.46 2.69 -4.00
CA ILE A 93 8.35 1.53 -3.90
C ILE A 93 9.67 1.87 -4.62
N ASP A 94 10.78 1.69 -3.90
CA ASP A 94 12.16 1.98 -4.33
C ASP A 94 12.53 3.46 -4.57
N ASN A 95 11.56 4.37 -4.62
CA ASN A 95 11.82 5.80 -4.84
C ASN A 95 11.67 6.65 -3.58
N GLU A 96 10.79 6.25 -2.67
CA GLU A 96 10.47 7.01 -1.46
C GLU A 96 11.15 6.44 -0.23
N LYS A 97 11.47 7.33 0.71
CA LYS A 97 12.03 6.99 2.01
C LYS A 97 11.05 7.42 3.08
N TYR A 98 10.91 6.60 4.10
CA TYR A 98 10.09 6.90 5.26
C TYR A 98 10.95 7.02 6.49
N GLN A 99 10.53 7.88 7.40
CA GLN A 99 11.11 8.05 8.71
C GLN A 99 10.11 7.65 9.77
N ILE A 100 10.59 6.97 10.81
CA ILE A 100 9.80 6.63 11.98
C ILE A 100 10.60 6.86 13.26
N GLU A 101 9.93 7.34 14.30
CA GLU A 101 10.54 7.54 15.61
C GLU A 101 10.53 6.27 16.43
N PHE A 102 11.64 6.06 17.14
CA PHE A 102 11.75 4.99 18.11
C PHE A 102 12.25 5.49 19.47
N GLU A 103 11.86 4.74 20.51
CA GLU A 103 12.36 4.87 21.86
C GLU A 103 12.96 3.54 22.34
N LYS A 104 14.12 3.61 22.97
CA LYS A 104 14.84 2.50 23.58
C LYS A 104 14.57 2.49 25.08
N SER A 105 14.06 1.37 25.58
CA SER A 105 13.88 1.15 27.02
C SER A 105 15.23 1.01 27.73
N ASP A 106 15.22 1.09 29.06
CA ASP A 106 16.42 0.85 29.88
C ASP A 106 16.96 -0.58 29.74
N THR A 107 16.10 -1.53 29.36
CA THR A 107 16.46 -2.93 29.02
C THR A 107 16.96 -3.10 27.60
N GLY A 108 16.97 -2.03 26.79
CA GLY A 108 17.47 -2.02 25.43
C GLY A 108 16.44 -2.39 24.33
N VAL A 109 15.19 -2.62 24.70
CA VAL A 109 14.09 -2.91 23.75
C VAL A 109 13.73 -1.65 22.99
N ILE A 110 13.65 -1.75 21.66
CA ILE A 110 13.23 -0.66 20.78
C ILE A 110 11.71 -0.72 20.61
N LYS A 111 11.04 0.41 20.84
CA LYS A 111 9.61 0.62 20.57
C LYS A 111 9.45 1.70 19.52
N ILE A 112 8.58 1.44 18.57
CA ILE A 112 8.13 2.45 17.61
C ILE A 112 7.11 3.35 18.31
N ILE A 113 7.28 4.66 18.20
CA ILE A 113 6.45 5.65 18.91
C ILE A 113 5.76 6.66 17.99
N SER A 114 6.00 6.60 16.68
CA SER A 114 5.30 7.40 15.68
C SER A 114 4.79 6.54 14.53
N ASP A 115 3.87 7.08 13.76
CA ASP A 115 3.56 6.56 12.43
C ASP A 115 4.72 6.88 11.46
N PRO A 116 4.92 6.08 10.40
CA PRO A 116 5.84 6.40 9.32
C PRO A 116 5.45 7.70 8.61
N VAL A 117 6.42 8.59 8.42
CA VAL A 117 6.25 9.83 7.65
C VAL A 117 7.16 9.77 6.42
N GLN A 118 6.62 10.09 5.25
CA GLN A 118 7.40 10.18 4.02
C GLN A 118 8.39 11.34 4.14
N LEU A 119 9.67 11.08 3.86
CA LEU A 119 10.66 12.13 3.70
C LEU A 119 10.52 12.70 2.30
N GLU A 120 10.17 13.97 2.20
CA GLU A 120 10.24 14.69 0.93
C GLU A 120 11.71 14.74 0.47
N ILE A 121 11.94 14.46 -0.81
CA ILE A 121 13.21 14.78 -1.45
C ILE A 121 13.23 16.31 -1.51
N LEU A 122 13.98 16.96 -0.61
CA LEU A 122 14.41 18.34 -0.79
C LEU A 122 15.21 18.37 -2.11
N TYR A 123 14.55 18.78 -3.19
CA TYR A 123 15.18 19.06 -4.48
C TYR A 123 15.95 20.39 -4.42
#